data_AF-A0A8C0GIM2-F1
#
_entry.id   AF-A0A8C0GIM2-F1
#
_cell.length_a   1.000
_cell.length_b   1.000
_cell.length_c   1.000
_cell.angle_alpha   90.00
_cell.angle_beta   90.00
_cell.angle_gamma   90.00
#
_symmetry.space_group_name_H-M   'P 1'
#
loop_
_entity.id
_entity.type
_entity.pdbx_description
1 polymer ?
#
loop_
_entity_poly.entity_id
_entity_poly.type
_entity_poly.pdbx_seq_one_letter_code
_entity_poly.pdbx_strand_id
1 'polypeptide(L)'
;SSPFQRMQKRAERFNVPVSLESKKAARAVNMDKLKERAQRFGLNVSSVSKKSEDDEKLKKRKERFGIVTSSAGAGATEDTEAKKRKRAERFGIV
;
A
#
# COMPACT_ATOMS: atom_id res chain seq x y z
N SER A 1 -10.49 -15.42 -3.90
CA SER A 1 -9.54 -16.04 -2.94
C SER A 1 -9.64 -15.35 -1.59
N SER A 2 -9.67 -16.13 -0.51
CA SER A 2 -9.82 -15.62 0.86
C SER A 2 -8.57 -14.79 1.30
N PRO A 3 -8.73 -13.74 2.15
CA PRO A 3 -7.61 -13.03 2.75
C PRO A 3 -6.57 -13.95 3.40
N PHE A 4 -7.01 -15.06 3.99
CA PHE A 4 -6.14 -16.03 4.65
C PHE A 4 -5.25 -16.79 3.64
N GLN A 5 -5.83 -17.26 2.54
CA GLN A 5 -5.08 -17.92 1.45
C GLN A 5 -4.03 -16.99 0.83
N ARG A 6 -4.35 -15.70 0.68
CA ARG A 6 -3.38 -14.70 0.19
C ARG A 6 -2.20 -14.53 1.15
N MET A 7 -2.46 -14.56 2.46
CA MET A 7 -1.41 -14.50 3.48
C MET A 7 -0.51 -15.73 3.43
N GLN A 8 -1.08 -16.93 3.33
CA GLN A 8 -0.33 -18.19 3.23
C GLN A 8 0.57 -18.22 1.98
N LYS A 9 0.01 -17.95 0.80
CA LYS A 9 0.79 -17.87 -0.46
C LYS A 9 1.90 -16.81 -0.42
N ARG A 10 1.72 -15.74 0.35
CA ARG A 10 2.77 -14.73 0.54
C ARG A 10 3.86 -15.29 1.46
N ALA A 11 3.47 -15.88 2.59
CA ALA A 11 4.39 -16.49 3.52
C ALA A 11 5.26 -17.56 2.86
N GLU A 12 4.68 -18.44 2.04
CA GLU A 12 5.41 -19.43 1.25
C GLU A 12 6.42 -18.78 0.29
N ARG A 13 6.00 -17.77 -0.47
CA ARG A 13 6.87 -17.04 -1.41
C ARG A 13 8.07 -16.36 -0.75
N PHE A 14 7.95 -15.98 0.51
CA PHE A 14 9.00 -15.30 1.25
C PHE A 14 9.65 -16.20 2.30
N ASN A 15 9.31 -17.50 2.32
CA ASN A 15 9.75 -18.45 3.34
C ASN A 15 9.55 -17.95 4.78
N VAL A 16 8.47 -17.19 5.02
CA VAL A 16 8.16 -16.60 6.33
C VAL A 16 7.10 -17.45 7.04
N PRO A 17 7.35 -17.91 8.28
CA PRO A 17 6.36 -18.68 9.04
C PRO A 17 5.11 -17.88 9.43
N VAL A 18 3.92 -18.48 9.31
CA VAL A 18 2.62 -17.88 9.69
C VAL A 18 2.20 -18.27 11.11
N SER A 19 3.13 -18.29 12.07
CA SER A 19 2.82 -18.55 13.48
C SER A 19 2.52 -17.24 14.23
N LEU A 20 1.83 -17.34 15.38
CA LEU A 20 1.61 -16.18 16.25
C LEU A 20 2.92 -15.60 16.78
N GLU A 21 3.89 -16.47 17.11
CA GLU A 21 5.19 -16.06 17.63
C GLU A 21 6.02 -15.35 16.54
N SER A 22 5.98 -15.86 15.32
CA SER A 22 6.61 -15.23 14.15
C SER A 22 6.01 -13.85 13.86
N LYS A 23 4.69 -13.67 14.06
CA LYS A 23 4.04 -12.35 13.96
C LYS A 23 4.51 -11.40 15.06
N LYS A 24 4.73 -11.88 16.28
CA LYS A 24 5.22 -11.08 17.41
C LYS A 24 6.67 -10.63 17.18
N ALA A 25 7.55 -11.56 16.80
CA ALA A 25 8.94 -11.28 16.44
C ALA A 25 9.03 -10.32 15.24
N ALA A 26 8.19 -10.50 14.22
CA ALA A 26 8.11 -9.58 13.09
C ALA A 26 7.74 -8.16 13.52
N ARG A 27 6.81 -7.97 14.46
CA ARG A 27 6.45 -6.64 14.98
C ARG A 27 7.63 -5.95 15.68
N ALA A 28 8.43 -6.67 16.46
CA ALA A 28 9.61 -6.12 17.11
C ALA A 28 10.67 -5.67 16.08
N VAL A 29 11.01 -6.55 15.12
CA VAL A 29 11.95 -6.24 14.02
C VAL A 29 11.45 -5.09 13.13
N ASN A 30 10.14 -4.92 13.01
CA ASN A 30 9.56 -3.80 12.27
C ASN A 30 9.83 -2.44 12.92
N MET A 31 10.05 -2.35 14.24
CA MET A 31 10.30 -1.07 14.90
C MET A 31 11.68 -0.50 14.56
N ASP A 32 12.71 -1.33 14.50
CA ASP A 32 14.06 -0.88 14.16
C ASP A 32 14.16 -0.49 12.69
N LYS A 33 13.59 -1.31 11.80
CA LYS A 33 13.47 -0.97 10.37
C LYS A 33 12.66 0.30 10.14
N LEU A 34 11.66 0.57 10.98
CA LEU A 34 10.88 1.79 10.91
C LEU A 34 11.70 3.01 11.31
N LYS A 35 12.53 2.91 12.36
CA LYS A 35 13.46 3.97 12.78
C LYS A 35 14.51 4.25 11.70
N GLU A 36 15.15 3.22 11.15
CA GLU A 36 16.12 3.36 10.06
C GLU A 36 15.49 4.03 8.83
N ARG A 37 14.28 3.60 8.46
CA ARG A 37 13.53 4.24 7.37
C ARG A 37 13.28 5.71 7.68
N ALA A 38 12.80 6.00 8.89
CA ALA A 38 12.51 7.38 9.31
C ALA A 38 13.77 8.25 9.21
N GLN A 39 14.92 7.77 9.66
CA GLN A 39 16.21 8.44 9.52
C GLN A 39 16.59 8.67 8.05
N ARG A 40 16.45 7.66 7.18
CA ARG A 40 16.76 7.79 5.74
C ARG A 40 15.94 8.87 5.05
N PHE A 41 14.70 9.05 5.49
CA PHE A 41 13.79 10.05 4.92
C PHE A 41 13.75 11.36 5.72
N GLY A 42 14.57 11.50 6.77
CA GLY A 42 14.59 12.66 7.65
C GLY A 42 13.31 12.86 8.45
N LEU A 43 12.46 11.83 8.57
CA LEU A 43 11.19 11.89 9.28
C LEU A 43 11.38 11.55 10.76
N ASN A 44 10.78 12.34 11.65
CA ASN A 44 10.66 12.01 13.06
C ASN A 44 9.51 10.99 13.26
N VAL A 45 9.73 9.95 14.06
CA VAL A 45 8.70 8.93 14.35
C VAL A 45 7.63 9.40 15.34
N SER A 46 7.80 10.57 15.97
CA SER A 46 6.80 11.17 16.87
C SER A 46 5.48 11.43 16.12
N SER A 47 4.35 11.21 16.81
CA SER A 47 3.01 11.25 16.20
C SER A 47 2.53 12.67 15.86
N VAL A 48 3.07 13.69 16.53
CA VAL A 48 2.60 15.08 16.45
C VAL A 48 3.12 15.79 15.21
N SER A 49 4.38 15.56 14.81
CA SER A 49 5.01 16.22 13.66
C SER A 49 4.52 15.73 12.30
N LYS A 50 3.80 14.60 12.24
CA LYS A 50 3.33 13.99 10.97
C LYS A 50 2.10 14.69 10.38
N LYS A 51 1.27 15.32 11.21
CA LYS A 51 -0.07 15.77 10.80
C LYS A 51 -0.04 16.92 9.78
N SER A 52 0.84 17.89 9.93
CA SER A 52 0.90 19.06 9.02
C SER A 52 1.57 18.75 7.68
N GLU A 53 2.61 17.91 7.66
CA GLU A 53 3.29 17.52 6.42
C GLU A 53 2.42 16.64 5.52
N ASP A 54 1.56 15.82 6.12
CA ASP A 54 0.67 14.91 5.39
C ASP A 54 -0.41 15.67 4.62
N ASP A 55 -0.91 16.80 5.13
CA ASP A 55 -1.94 17.61 4.46
C ASP A 55 -1.43 18.24 3.15
N GLU A 56 -0.21 18.78 3.14
CA GLU A 56 0.40 19.31 1.92
C GLU A 56 0.69 18.21 0.88
N LYS A 57 1.22 17.07 1.34
CA LYS A 57 1.47 15.91 0.49
C LYS A 57 0.15 15.37 -0.08
N LEU A 58 -0.91 15.34 0.72
CA LEU A 58 -2.23 14.92 0.29
C LEU A 58 -2.82 15.88 -0.74
N LYS A 59 -2.63 17.20 -0.57
CA LYS A 59 -3.00 18.21 -1.56
C LYS A 59 -2.23 18.02 -2.88
N LYS A 60 -0.89 17.91 -2.84
CA LYS A 60 -0.07 17.62 -4.04
C LYS A 60 -0.47 16.30 -4.70
N ARG A 61 -0.82 15.28 -3.93
CA ARG A 61 -1.30 14.00 -4.46
C ARG A 61 -2.66 14.14 -5.14
N LYS A 62 -3.59 14.89 -4.54
CA LYS A 62 -4.90 15.19 -5.11
C LYS A 62 -4.79 16.01 -6.40
N GLU A 63 -3.83 16.92 -6.49
CA GLU A 63 -3.52 17.64 -7.74
C GLU A 63 -2.92 16.71 -8.79
N ARG A 64 -1.99 15.82 -8.41
CA ARG A 64 -1.34 14.89 -9.34
C ARG A 64 -2.25 13.78 -9.86
N PHE A 65 -3.17 13.29 -9.03
CA PHE A 65 -3.99 12.11 -9.33
C PHE A 65 -5.48 12.42 -9.44
N GLY A 66 -5.87 13.67 -9.25
CA GLY A 66 -7.27 14.06 -9.14
C GLY A 66 -7.91 13.63 -7.81
N ILE A 67 -9.11 14.14 -7.59
CA ILE A 67 -9.92 13.84 -6.41
C ILE A 67 -10.60 12.49 -6.64
N VAL A 68 -10.05 11.41 -6.08
CA VAL A 68 -10.78 10.14 -5.98
C VAL A 68 -11.66 10.19 -4.73
N THR A 69 -12.66 11.08 -4.75
CA THR A 69 -13.83 10.94 -3.88
C THR A 69 -14.79 10.01 -4.59
N SER A 70 -15.14 8.92 -3.92
CA SER A 70 -15.92 7.78 -4.40
C SER A 70 -17.38 8.10 -4.76
N SER A 71 -17.63 9.10 -5.58
CA SER A 71 -18.95 9.41 -6.12
C SER A 71 -18.82 10.12 -7.47
N ALA A 72 -19.00 9.36 -8.55
CA ALA A 72 -19.41 9.74 -9.91
C ALA A 72 -18.88 11.07 -10.47
N GLY A 73 -17.93 11.02 -11.41
CA GLY A 73 -18.21 11.33 -12.83
C GLY A 73 -17.33 12.51 -13.27
N ALA A 74 -16.73 12.60 -14.45
CA ALA A 74 -17.07 12.05 -15.76
C ALA A 74 -15.79 11.79 -16.58
N GLY A 75 -15.78 10.71 -17.37
CA GLY A 75 -14.75 10.51 -18.41
C GLY A 75 -14.25 9.09 -18.66
N ALA A 76 -14.78 8.04 -18.01
CA ALA A 76 -14.11 6.73 -18.00
C ALA A 76 -15.02 5.50 -18.16
N THR A 77 -16.15 5.61 -18.84
CA THR A 77 -17.00 4.43 -19.08
C THR A 77 -16.42 3.50 -20.16
N GLU A 78 -15.70 4.02 -21.15
CA GLU A 78 -15.15 3.21 -22.25
C GLU A 78 -13.67 2.82 -22.03
N ASP A 79 -12.86 3.74 -21.50
CA ASP A 79 -11.41 3.55 -21.33
C ASP A 79 -11.06 2.60 -20.15
N THR A 80 -12.00 2.34 -19.24
CA THR A 80 -11.74 1.45 -18.10
C THR A 80 -11.75 -0.03 -18.48
N GLU A 81 -12.60 -0.46 -19.42
CA GLU A 81 -12.61 -1.85 -19.86
C GLU A 81 -11.36 -2.19 -20.68
N ALA A 82 -10.97 -1.32 -21.60
CA ALA A 82 -9.74 -1.48 -22.38
C ALA A 82 -8.50 -1.53 -21.46
N LYS A 83 -8.44 -0.67 -20.44
CA LYS A 83 -7.36 -0.70 -19.43
C LYS A 83 -7.40 -1.94 -18.55
N LYS A 84 -8.59 -2.43 -18.19
CA LYS A 84 -8.75 -3.68 -17.43
C LYS A 84 -8.27 -4.87 -18.26
N ARG A 85 -8.61 -4.95 -19.56
CA ARG A 85 -8.12 -6.01 -20.47
C ARG A 85 -6.60 -5.96 -20.66
N LYS A 86 -6.03 -4.79 -20.98
CA LYS A 86 -4.56 -4.64 -21.08
C LYS A 86 -3.84 -5.00 -19.78
N ARG A 87 -4.44 -4.70 -18.63
CA ARG A 87 -3.91 -5.12 -17.32
C ARG A 87 -4.04 -6.64 -17.15
N ALA A 88 -5.20 -7.22 -17.43
CA ALA A 88 -5.42 -8.66 -17.43
C ALA A 88 -4.37 -9.39 -18.27
N GLU A 89 -4.14 -8.97 -19.51
CA GLU A 89 -3.09 -9.50 -20.40
C GLU A 89 -1.69 -9.34 -19.79
N ARG A 90 -1.34 -8.14 -19.30
CA ARG A 90 -0.04 -7.88 -18.66
C ARG A 90 0.23 -8.75 -17.45
N PHE A 91 -0.82 -9.16 -16.73
CA PHE A 91 -0.70 -9.96 -15.52
C PHE A 91 -1.10 -11.43 -15.74
N GLY A 92 -1.38 -11.84 -16.98
CA GLY A 92 -1.83 -13.19 -17.31
C GLY A 92 -3.15 -13.59 -16.63
N ILE A 93 -3.96 -12.61 -16.27
CA ILE A 93 -5.30 -12.80 -15.69
C ILE A 93 -6.27 -12.75 -16.87
N VAL A 94 -6.27 -13.79 -17.69
CA VAL A 94 -7.35 -14.03 -18.67
C VAL A 94 -8.45 -14.81 -17.99
#